data_AF-A0A9D3MH25-F1
#
_entry.id   AF-A0A9D3MH25-F1
#
_cell.length_a   1.000
_cell.length_b   1.000
_cell.length_c   1.000
_cell.angle_alpha   90.00
_cell.angle_beta   90.00
_cell.angle_gamma   90.00
#
_symmetry.space_group_name_H-M   'P 1'
#
loop_
_entity.id
_entity.type
_entity.pdbx_description
1 polymer ?
#
loop_
_entity_poly.entity_id
_entity_poly.type
_entity_poly.pdbx_seq_one_letter_code
_entity_poly.pdbx_strand_id
1 'polypeptide(L)'
;MPSLIAPPLKESQELDMEREDRKRSRSLGKDFMCRMQCLFLHTSSIERLTPEEMWLWSQSLEKLLQSKYGMATFHTYLKTEYSDENIEFWLRCEEYKKIKSSNRMNSKAKKIYEQYIQTKAPREINIDHHTRETIKINVMAPTPICFDEAQKIVYKLMERDSYPRFLRSDIYRSLLDSTTTDCQRG
;
A
#
# COMPACT_ATOMS: atom_id res chain seq x y z
N MET A 1 55.83 -9.90 -0.42
CA MET A 1 55.27 -8.59 -0.79
C MET A 1 54.62 -8.73 -2.16
N PRO A 2 53.35 -8.33 -2.37
CA PRO A 2 52.11 -8.85 -1.82
C PRO A 2 51.35 -9.75 -2.82
N SER A 3 50.52 -10.64 -2.27
CA SER A 3 49.56 -11.51 -2.95
C SER A 3 48.45 -10.73 -3.66
N LEU A 4 48.24 -11.02 -4.94
CA LEU A 4 47.09 -10.56 -5.73
C LEU A 4 45.83 -11.28 -5.24
N ILE A 5 45.10 -10.66 -4.32
CA ILE A 5 43.73 -11.05 -3.98
C ILE A 5 42.84 -10.41 -5.05
N ALA A 6 42.29 -11.22 -5.95
CA ALA A 6 41.20 -10.78 -6.81
C ALA A 6 39.96 -10.46 -5.94
N PRO A 7 39.24 -9.35 -6.21
CA PRO A 7 38.00 -9.07 -5.49
C PRO A 7 36.92 -10.11 -5.83
N PRO A 8 35.95 -10.39 -4.94
CA PRO A 8 34.92 -11.39 -5.18
C PRO A 8 33.95 -10.90 -6.27
N LEU A 9 33.70 -11.76 -7.28
CA LEU A 9 32.78 -11.58 -8.41
C LEU A 9 31.27 -11.46 -8.04
N LYS A 10 30.93 -11.15 -6.79
CA LYS A 10 29.54 -11.14 -6.29
C LYS A 10 28.84 -9.78 -6.37
N GLU A 11 29.58 -8.66 -6.37
CA GLU A 11 28.98 -7.32 -6.38
C GLU A 11 28.37 -6.93 -7.74
N SER A 12 28.87 -7.50 -8.84
CA SER A 12 28.44 -7.15 -10.20
C SER A 12 27.01 -7.62 -10.49
N GLN A 13 26.64 -8.82 -10.04
CA GLN A 13 25.33 -9.41 -10.30
C GLN A 13 24.21 -8.81 -9.44
N GLU A 14 24.49 -8.41 -8.20
CA GLU A 14 23.52 -7.70 -7.34
C GLU A 14 23.21 -6.30 -7.88
N LEU A 15 24.24 -5.56 -8.32
CA LEU A 15 24.06 -4.23 -8.91
C LEU A 15 23.26 -4.25 -10.22
N ASP A 16 23.43 -5.28 -11.05
CA ASP A 16 22.68 -5.45 -12.29
C ASP A 16 21.22 -5.83 -12.02
N MET A 17 20.96 -6.72 -11.06
CA MET A 17 19.61 -7.10 -10.63
C MET A 17 18.83 -5.90 -10.09
N GLU A 18 19.44 -5.07 -9.23
CA GLU A 18 18.80 -3.84 -8.74
C GLU A 18 18.54 -2.81 -9.85
N ARG A 19 19.39 -2.74 -10.89
CA ARG A 19 19.16 -1.85 -12.05
C ARG A 19 18.00 -2.34 -12.88
N GLU A 20 17.84 -3.64 -13.06
CA GLU A 20 16.69 -4.21 -13.75
C GLU A 20 15.39 -4.03 -12.95
N ASP A 21 15.42 -4.22 -11.63
CA ASP A 21 14.27 -3.93 -10.76
C ASP A 21 13.89 -2.45 -10.78
N ARG A 22 14.87 -1.54 -10.80
CA ARG A 22 14.61 -0.10 -11.00
C ARG A 22 14.00 0.19 -12.38
N LYS A 23 14.51 -0.42 -13.46
CA LYS A 23 13.94 -0.28 -14.80
C LYS A 23 12.52 -0.85 -14.88
N ARG A 24 12.27 -2.00 -14.24
CA ARG A 24 10.97 -2.68 -14.16
C ARG A 24 9.97 -1.86 -13.35
N SER A 25 10.39 -1.31 -12.22
CA SER A 25 9.60 -0.40 -11.38
C SER A 25 9.24 0.90 -12.12
N ARG A 26 10.18 1.49 -12.86
CA ARG A 26 9.93 2.64 -13.75
C ARG A 26 8.96 2.31 -14.88
N SER A 27 9.15 1.18 -15.54
CA SER A 27 8.26 0.73 -16.62
C SER A 27 6.86 0.43 -16.11
N LEU A 28 6.76 -0.22 -14.94
CA LEU A 28 5.50 -0.52 -14.28
C LEU A 28 4.80 0.77 -13.82
N GLY A 29 5.55 1.75 -13.30
CA GLY A 29 5.05 3.08 -12.99
C GLY A 29 4.47 3.78 -14.23
N LYS A 30 5.18 3.75 -15.36
CA LYS A 30 4.71 4.33 -16.63
C LYS A 30 3.47 3.62 -17.20
N ASP A 31 3.45 2.28 -17.19
CA ASP A 31 2.31 1.50 -17.66
C ASP A 31 1.08 1.68 -16.75
N PHE A 32 1.29 1.65 -15.44
CA PHE A 32 0.26 1.96 -14.46
C PHE A 32 -0.31 3.35 -14.65
N MET A 33 0.54 4.35 -14.88
CA MET A 33 0.13 5.73 -15.14
C MET A 33 -0.72 5.84 -16.40
N CYS A 34 -0.30 5.22 -17.50
CA CYS A 34 -1.07 5.23 -18.74
C CYS A 34 -2.45 4.56 -18.55
N ARG A 35 -2.47 3.42 -17.85
CA ARG A 35 -3.72 2.71 -17.52
C ARG A 35 -4.60 3.50 -16.57
N MET A 36 -4.04 4.20 -15.58
CA MET A 36 -4.82 5.02 -14.67
C MET A 36 -5.38 6.26 -15.36
N GLN A 37 -4.57 6.93 -16.17
CA GLN A 37 -5.03 8.05 -16.99
C GLN A 37 -6.20 7.62 -17.90
N CYS A 38 -6.13 6.44 -18.54
CA CYS A 38 -7.23 5.89 -19.34
C CYS A 38 -8.46 5.47 -18.52
N LEU A 39 -8.27 4.83 -17.36
CA LEU A 39 -9.37 4.36 -16.50
C LEU A 39 -10.15 5.53 -15.87
N PHE A 40 -9.48 6.66 -15.62
CA PHE A 40 -10.11 7.84 -15.02
C PHE A 40 -10.62 8.88 -16.04
N LEU A 41 -10.20 8.83 -17.32
CA LEU A 41 -10.78 9.62 -18.40
C LEU A 41 -12.26 9.27 -18.70
N HIS A 42 -12.73 8.09 -18.28
CA HIS A 42 -14.09 7.59 -18.56
C HIS A 42 -15.08 7.75 -17.38
N THR A 43 -14.65 8.27 -16.23
CA THR A 43 -15.55 8.66 -15.14
C THR A 43 -15.89 10.13 -15.30
N SER A 44 -17.17 10.42 -15.55
CA SER A 44 -17.70 11.72 -16.02
C SER A 44 -17.60 12.90 -15.04
N SER A 45 -16.72 12.85 -14.04
CA SER A 45 -16.47 13.96 -13.10
C SER A 45 -15.34 13.62 -12.12
N ILE A 46 -14.05 13.66 -12.50
CA ILE A 46 -12.95 13.70 -11.51
C ILE A 46 -11.80 14.57 -12.03
N GLU A 47 -11.37 15.49 -11.17
CA GLU A 47 -10.26 16.42 -11.31
C GLU A 47 -8.97 15.73 -11.78
N ARG A 48 -8.26 16.42 -12.67
CA ARG A 48 -6.94 16.03 -13.16
C ARG A 48 -5.99 15.99 -11.95
N LEU A 49 -5.24 14.91 -11.76
CA LEU A 49 -4.30 14.78 -10.64
C LEU A 49 -3.39 16.01 -10.57
N THR A 50 -3.42 16.75 -9.46
CA THR A 50 -2.67 18.00 -9.32
C THR A 50 -1.35 17.80 -8.56
N PRO A 51 -0.34 18.66 -8.80
CA PRO A 51 0.87 18.70 -7.96
C PRO A 51 0.55 18.93 -6.48
N GLU A 52 -0.51 19.69 -6.18
CA GLU A 52 -0.97 19.95 -4.82
C GLU A 52 -1.49 18.69 -4.14
N GLU A 53 -2.30 17.87 -4.83
CA GLU A 53 -2.74 16.57 -4.31
C GLU A 53 -1.55 15.67 -3.99
N MET A 54 -0.57 15.60 -4.87
CA MET A 54 0.63 14.79 -4.63
C MET A 54 1.48 15.32 -3.48
N TRP A 55 1.54 16.64 -3.30
CA TRP A 55 2.18 17.25 -2.13
C TRP A 55 1.42 16.91 -0.84
N LEU A 56 0.09 16.89 -0.85
CA LEU A 56 -0.72 16.46 0.30
C LEU A 56 -0.43 15.00 0.66
N TRP A 57 -0.24 14.13 -0.33
CA TRP A 57 0.13 12.73 -0.11
C TRP A 57 1.46 12.58 0.61
N SER A 58 2.40 13.52 0.47
CA SER A 58 3.68 13.45 1.18
C SER A 58 3.59 13.96 2.63
N GLN A 59 2.52 14.66 3.00
CA GLN A 59 2.38 15.24 4.34
C GLN A 59 2.01 14.20 5.39
N SER A 60 1.16 13.22 5.06
CA SER A 60 0.81 12.11 5.95
C SER A 60 0.20 10.94 5.18
N LEU A 61 0.36 9.73 5.72
CA LEU A 61 -0.31 8.54 5.20
C LEU A 61 -1.84 8.73 5.20
N GLU A 62 -2.39 9.39 6.22
CA GLU A 62 -3.82 9.74 6.27
C GLU A 62 -4.28 10.52 5.03
N LYS A 63 -3.57 11.59 4.65
CA LYS A 63 -3.91 12.40 3.47
C LYS A 63 -3.77 11.59 2.17
N LEU A 64 -2.76 10.74 2.08
CA LEU A 64 -2.60 9.80 0.97
C LEU A 64 -3.81 8.85 0.85
N LEU A 65 -4.28 8.30 1.96
CA LEU A 65 -5.41 7.34 1.98
C LEU A 65 -6.78 8.01 1.79
N GLN A 66 -6.91 9.30 2.08
CA GLN A 66 -8.13 10.07 1.78
C GLN A 66 -8.31 10.35 0.28
N SER A 67 -7.21 10.40 -0.49
CA SER A 67 -7.26 10.55 -1.95
C SER A 67 -7.53 9.20 -2.62
N LYS A 68 -8.53 9.15 -3.52
CA LYS A 68 -8.80 7.95 -4.33
C LYS A 68 -7.59 7.57 -5.19
N TYR A 69 -6.94 8.56 -5.80
CA TYR A 69 -5.73 8.37 -6.60
C TYR A 69 -4.54 7.97 -5.74
N GLY A 70 -4.36 8.64 -4.59
CA GLY A 70 -3.29 8.34 -3.65
C GLY A 70 -3.36 6.91 -3.15
N MET A 71 -4.53 6.49 -2.68
CA MET A 71 -4.79 5.12 -2.24
C MET A 71 -4.56 4.08 -3.33
N ALA A 72 -5.05 4.31 -4.56
CA ALA A 72 -4.86 3.37 -5.68
C ALA A 72 -3.38 3.22 -6.07
N THR A 73 -2.65 4.34 -6.06
CA THR A 73 -1.21 4.37 -6.34
C THR A 73 -0.43 3.65 -5.24
N PHE A 74 -0.75 3.93 -3.97
CA PHE A 74 -0.11 3.28 -2.83
C PHE A 74 -0.39 1.78 -2.78
N HIS A 75 -1.64 1.35 -3.06
CA HIS A 75 -2.00 -0.06 -3.19
C HIS A 75 -1.16 -0.77 -4.26
N THR A 76 -0.99 -0.14 -5.41
CA THR A 76 -0.16 -0.67 -6.50
C THR A 76 1.30 -0.77 -6.09
N TYR A 77 1.83 0.24 -5.40
CA TYR A 77 3.17 0.20 -4.85
C TYR A 77 3.35 -0.97 -3.86
N LEU A 78 2.42 -1.15 -2.91
CA LEU A 78 2.51 -2.24 -1.94
C LEU A 78 2.47 -3.62 -2.60
N LYS A 79 1.78 -3.78 -3.74
CA LYS A 79 1.84 -5.04 -4.53
C LYS A 79 3.23 -5.32 -5.07
N THR A 80 3.98 -4.28 -5.46
CA THR A 80 5.37 -4.45 -5.92
C THR A 80 6.30 -4.89 -4.80
N GLU A 81 5.92 -4.61 -3.55
CA GLU A 81 6.67 -4.99 -2.36
C GLU A 81 6.05 -6.17 -1.60
N TYR A 82 5.07 -6.85 -2.20
CA TYR A 82 4.38 -7.99 -1.60
C TYR A 82 3.83 -7.71 -0.19
N SER A 83 3.33 -6.49 0.03
CA SER A 83 2.83 -6.01 1.33
C SER A 83 1.44 -5.38 1.24
N ASP A 84 0.70 -5.65 0.17
CA ASP A 84 -0.62 -5.07 -0.10
C ASP A 84 -1.74 -5.64 0.79
N GLU A 85 -1.51 -6.74 1.51
CA GLU A 85 -2.43 -7.23 2.55
C GLU A 85 -2.69 -6.20 3.64
N ASN A 86 -1.70 -5.35 3.95
CA ASN A 86 -1.80 -4.34 5.00
C ASN A 86 -2.85 -3.28 4.67
N ILE A 87 -2.78 -2.71 3.46
CA ILE A 87 -3.75 -1.71 3.02
C ILE A 87 -5.13 -2.34 2.77
N GLU A 88 -5.18 -3.56 2.24
CA GLU A 88 -6.45 -4.25 2.05
C GLU A 88 -7.15 -4.52 3.38
N PHE A 89 -6.42 -5.05 4.36
CA PHE A 89 -6.95 -5.25 5.71
C PHE A 89 -7.48 -3.94 6.30
N TRP A 90 -6.69 -2.86 6.20
CA TRP A 90 -7.09 -1.55 6.71
C TRP A 90 -8.40 -1.07 6.07
N LEU A 91 -8.56 -1.23 4.75
CA LEU A 91 -9.80 -0.88 4.03
C LEU A 91 -10.98 -1.77 4.44
N ARG A 92 -10.76 -3.07 4.65
CA ARG A 92 -11.81 -3.97 5.14
C ARG A 92 -12.30 -3.56 6.53
N CYS A 93 -11.42 -3.04 7.38
CA CYS A 93 -11.79 -2.50 8.68
C CYS A 93 -12.63 -1.22 8.55
N GLU A 94 -12.26 -0.30 7.67
CA GLU A 94 -13.06 0.91 7.39
C GLU A 94 -14.45 0.60 6.84
N GLU A 95 -14.58 -0.39 5.97
CA GLU A 95 -15.88 -0.90 5.52
C GLU A 95 -16.67 -1.54 6.65
N TYR A 96 -16.00 -2.33 7.48
CA TYR A 96 -16.61 -3.09 8.57
C TYR A 96 -17.26 -2.17 9.61
N LYS A 97 -16.59 -1.08 10.00
CA LYS A 97 -17.11 -0.08 10.94
C LYS A 97 -18.42 0.56 10.49
N LYS A 98 -18.68 0.62 9.18
CA LYS A 98 -19.90 1.21 8.60
C LYS A 98 -21.09 0.25 8.63
N ILE A 99 -20.89 -1.01 9.00
CA ILE A 99 -21.95 -2.03 9.03
C ILE A 99 -22.83 -1.84 10.28
N LYS A 100 -24.14 -1.65 10.05
CA LYS A 100 -25.15 -1.55 11.13
C LYS A 100 -25.90 -2.86 11.38
N SER A 101 -25.95 -3.76 10.40
CA SER A 101 -26.70 -5.02 10.49
C SER A 101 -25.87 -6.08 11.20
N SER A 102 -26.41 -6.64 12.30
CA SER A 102 -25.74 -7.70 13.08
C SER A 102 -25.37 -8.92 12.23
N ASN A 103 -26.27 -9.43 11.39
CA ASN A 103 -25.99 -10.59 10.54
C ASN A 103 -24.85 -10.33 9.54
N ARG A 104 -24.84 -9.13 8.94
CA ARG A 104 -23.76 -8.73 8.01
C ARG A 104 -22.44 -8.53 8.75
N MET A 105 -22.49 -7.97 9.95
CA MET A 105 -21.32 -7.77 10.81
C MET A 105 -20.68 -9.11 11.17
N ASN A 106 -21.47 -10.07 11.67
CA ASN A 106 -21.02 -11.42 11.95
C ASN A 106 -20.36 -12.08 10.73
N SER A 107 -21.02 -12.03 9.58
CA SER A 107 -20.50 -12.62 8.35
C SER A 107 -19.19 -11.96 7.88
N LYS A 108 -19.08 -10.62 7.99
CA LYS A 108 -17.88 -9.88 7.57
C LYS A 108 -16.74 -10.04 8.58
N ALA A 109 -17.02 -10.06 9.89
CA ALA A 109 -16.04 -10.29 10.94
C ALA A 109 -15.34 -11.64 10.74
N LYS A 110 -16.12 -12.71 10.53
CA LYS A 110 -15.58 -14.04 10.25
C LYS A 110 -14.67 -14.06 9.01
N LYS A 111 -15.11 -13.43 7.91
CA LYS A 111 -14.30 -13.32 6.68
C LYS A 111 -12.98 -12.56 6.90
N ILE A 112 -13.02 -11.44 7.63
CA ILE A 112 -11.82 -10.66 7.93
C ILE A 112 -10.87 -11.50 8.80
N TYR A 113 -11.40 -12.22 9.79
CA TYR A 113 -10.61 -13.09 10.65
C TYR A 113 -9.89 -14.19 9.86
N GLU A 114 -10.63 -14.95 9.06
CA GLU A 114 -10.09 -16.08 8.27
C GLU A 114 -9.09 -15.61 7.20
N GLN A 115 -9.27 -14.40 6.65
CA GLN A 115 -8.43 -13.90 5.57
C GLN A 115 -7.15 -13.20 6.05
N TYR A 116 -7.18 -12.51 7.19
CA TYR A 116 -6.08 -11.64 7.64
C TYR A 116 -5.56 -11.95 9.06
N ILE A 117 -6.37 -12.51 9.96
CA ILE A 117 -6.04 -12.61 11.40
C ILE A 117 -5.65 -14.02 11.83
N GLN A 118 -6.29 -15.05 11.28
CA GLN A 118 -6.01 -16.43 11.66
C GLN A 118 -4.54 -16.79 11.36
N THR A 119 -3.94 -17.62 12.20
CA THR A 119 -2.60 -18.14 11.93
C THR A 119 -2.59 -18.92 10.62
N LYS A 120 -1.64 -18.63 9.72
CA LYS A 120 -1.57 -19.15 8.35
C LYS A 120 -2.73 -18.69 7.46
N ALA A 121 -3.35 -17.56 7.77
CA ALA A 121 -4.32 -16.95 6.87
C ALA A 121 -3.66 -16.62 5.51
N PRO A 122 -4.39 -16.70 4.40
CA PRO A 122 -3.81 -16.48 3.06
C PRO A 122 -3.24 -15.07 2.87
N ARG A 123 -3.74 -14.09 3.62
CA ARG A 123 -3.25 -12.70 3.64
C ARG A 123 -2.96 -12.25 5.07
N GLU A 124 -2.32 -13.12 5.86
CA GLU A 124 -2.02 -12.86 7.27
C GLU A 124 -1.25 -11.54 7.48
N ILE A 125 -1.76 -10.67 8.36
CA ILE A 125 -1.11 -9.40 8.73
C ILE A 125 -0.13 -9.58 9.89
N ASN A 126 0.89 -8.72 9.96
CA ASN A 126 1.89 -8.74 11.02
C ASN A 126 1.37 -8.08 12.31
N ILE A 127 0.77 -8.89 13.19
CA ILE A 127 0.31 -8.49 14.53
C ILE A 127 0.81 -9.46 15.60
N ASP A 128 0.95 -8.97 16.82
CA ASP A 128 1.41 -9.78 17.95
C ASP A 128 0.37 -10.81 18.41
N HIS A 129 0.83 -11.80 19.18
CA HIS A 129 -0.02 -12.89 19.66
C HIS A 129 -1.19 -12.37 20.52
N HIS A 130 -0.94 -11.35 21.35
CA HIS A 130 -1.96 -10.80 22.24
C HIS A 130 -3.10 -10.14 21.48
N THR A 131 -2.81 -9.31 20.48
CA THR A 131 -3.84 -8.69 19.63
C THR A 131 -4.65 -9.74 18.90
N ARG A 132 -4.00 -10.79 18.39
CA ARG A 132 -4.67 -11.87 17.67
C ARG A 132 -5.66 -12.63 18.54
N GLU A 133 -5.28 -13.00 19.76
CA GLU A 133 -6.17 -13.73 20.67
C GLU A 133 -7.35 -12.85 21.11
N THR A 134 -7.10 -11.55 21.32
CA THR A 134 -8.16 -10.58 21.60
C THR A 134 -9.19 -10.52 20.48
N ILE A 135 -8.74 -10.44 19.22
CA ILE A 135 -9.64 -10.43 18.06
C ILE A 135 -10.40 -11.74 17.95
N LYS A 136 -9.75 -12.88 18.19
CA LYS A 136 -10.39 -14.20 18.16
C LYS A 136 -11.58 -14.30 19.14
N ILE A 137 -11.48 -13.67 20.31
CA ILE A 137 -12.61 -13.56 21.25
C ILE A 137 -13.65 -12.58 20.72
N ASN A 138 -13.23 -11.40 20.26
CA ASN A 138 -14.14 -10.36 19.76
C ASN A 138 -14.99 -10.82 18.56
N VAL A 139 -14.46 -11.71 17.70
CA VAL A 139 -15.22 -12.22 16.53
C VAL A 139 -16.32 -13.22 16.92
N MET A 140 -16.36 -13.71 18.17
CA MET A 140 -17.48 -14.52 18.66
C MET A 140 -18.72 -13.67 18.96
N ALA A 141 -18.52 -12.41 19.35
CA ALA A 141 -19.58 -11.43 19.53
C ALA A 141 -19.16 -10.09 18.89
N PRO A 142 -19.21 -9.99 17.55
CA PRO A 142 -18.61 -8.88 16.81
C PRO A 142 -19.24 -7.53 17.15
N THR A 143 -18.39 -6.54 17.37
CA THR A 143 -18.74 -5.13 17.54
C THR A 143 -18.07 -4.28 16.45
N PRO A 144 -18.48 -3.02 16.23
CA PRO A 144 -17.80 -2.15 15.25
C PRO A 144 -16.30 -1.95 15.51
N ILE A 145 -15.86 -2.08 16.77
CA ILE A 145 -14.47 -1.88 17.20
C ILE A 145 -13.64 -3.16 17.23
N CYS A 146 -14.19 -4.30 16.76
CA CYS A 146 -13.59 -5.63 16.82
C CYS A 146 -12.13 -5.68 16.32
N PHE A 147 -11.80 -4.86 15.32
CA PHE A 147 -10.50 -4.85 14.64
C PHE A 147 -9.70 -3.54 14.86
N ASP A 148 -10.15 -2.63 15.72
CA ASP A 148 -9.55 -1.29 15.86
C ASP A 148 -8.07 -1.34 16.22
N GLU A 149 -7.69 -2.24 17.14
CA GLU A 149 -6.30 -2.33 17.58
C GLU A 149 -5.38 -2.87 16.47
N ALA A 150 -5.77 -3.97 15.81
CA ALA A 150 -5.02 -4.46 14.66
C ALA A 150 -4.96 -3.43 13.52
N GLN A 151 -6.04 -2.70 13.27
CA GLN A 151 -6.05 -1.66 12.24
C GLN A 151 -5.06 -0.53 12.56
N LYS A 152 -4.95 -0.10 13.83
CA LYS A 152 -3.95 0.87 14.26
C LYS A 152 -2.53 0.35 14.07
N ILE A 153 -2.27 -0.89 14.47
CA ILE A 153 -0.95 -1.54 14.31
C ILE A 153 -0.55 -1.57 12.83
N VAL A 154 -1.45 -2.01 11.95
CA VAL A 154 -1.21 -2.10 10.51
C VAL A 154 -1.03 -0.71 9.89
N TYR A 155 -1.82 0.28 10.29
CA TYR A 155 -1.62 1.67 9.86
C TYR A 155 -0.22 2.16 10.24
N LYS A 156 0.21 1.95 11.49
CA LYS A 156 1.53 2.36 11.98
C LYS A 156 2.67 1.58 11.30
N LEU A 157 2.45 0.32 10.96
CA LEU A 157 3.38 -0.48 10.16
C LEU A 157 3.60 0.17 8.79
N MET A 158 2.52 0.44 8.05
CA MET A 158 2.61 1.11 6.74
C MET A 158 3.23 2.50 6.87
N GLU A 159 2.84 3.28 7.86
CA GLU A 159 3.33 4.66 8.09
C GLU A 159 4.84 4.70 8.36
N ARG A 160 5.38 3.72 9.10
CA ARG A 160 6.79 3.68 9.48
C ARG A 160 7.69 3.04 8.41
N ASP A 161 7.16 2.10 7.64
CA ASP A 161 7.96 1.29 6.72
C ASP A 161 7.65 1.57 5.24
N SER A 162 6.48 1.16 4.75
CA SER A 162 6.18 1.21 3.32
C SER A 162 5.92 2.62 2.81
N TYR A 163 5.30 3.50 3.61
CA TYR A 163 4.95 4.86 3.21
C TYR A 163 6.18 5.76 2.93
N PRO A 164 7.23 5.80 3.78
CA PRO A 164 8.46 6.54 3.47
C PRO A 164 9.23 5.98 2.27
N ARG A 165 9.09 4.68 1.98
CA ARG A 165 9.68 4.05 0.79
C ARG A 165 8.87 4.38 -0.46
N PHE A 166 7.53 4.40 -0.37
CA PHE A 166 6.63 4.86 -1.43
C PHE A 166 6.96 6.27 -1.92
N LEU A 167 7.13 7.23 -1.01
CA LEU A 167 7.46 8.61 -1.36
C LEU A 167 8.85 8.76 -2.03
N ARG A 168 9.72 7.77 -1.89
CA ARG A 168 11.03 7.71 -2.57
C ARG A 168 11.02 6.82 -3.81
N SER A 169 9.92 6.13 -4.08
CA SER A 169 9.80 5.18 -5.17
C SER A 169 9.76 5.87 -6.52
N ASP A 170 10.18 5.14 -7.55
CA ASP A 170 10.10 5.62 -8.94
C ASP A 170 8.64 5.81 -9.38
N ILE A 171 7.67 5.13 -8.76
CA ILE A 171 6.23 5.32 -9.02
C ILE A 171 5.81 6.75 -8.63
N TYR A 172 6.10 7.17 -7.40
CA TYR A 172 5.74 8.51 -6.92
C TYR A 172 6.56 9.61 -7.61
N ARG A 173 7.84 9.37 -7.92
CA ARG A 173 8.66 10.34 -8.68
C ARG A 173 8.17 10.54 -10.11
N SER A 174 7.85 9.46 -10.82
CA SER A 174 7.32 9.54 -12.19
C SER A 174 6.02 10.34 -12.25
N LEU A 175 5.20 10.22 -11.20
CA LEU A 175 4.00 11.00 -11.00
C LEU A 175 4.28 12.50 -10.90
N LEU A 176 5.22 12.91 -10.03
CA LEU A 176 5.65 14.31 -9.91
C LEU A 176 6.16 14.89 -11.25
N ASP A 177 7.00 14.12 -11.96
CA ASP A 177 7.56 14.55 -13.24
C ASP A 177 6.48 14.75 -14.31
N SER A 178 5.51 13.84 -14.37
CA SER A 178 4.42 13.90 -15.37
C SER A 178 3.52 15.11 -15.20
N THR A 179 3.27 15.56 -13.97
CA THR A 179 2.47 16.77 -13.71
C THR A 179 3.27 18.07 -13.91
N THR A 180 4.60 18.01 -13.83
CA THR A 180 5.47 19.18 -14.04
C THR A 180 5.63 19.47 -15.53
N THR A 181 5.64 18.44 -16.39
CA THR A 181 5.76 18.60 -17.86
C THR A 181 4.54 19.22 -18.54
N ASP A 182 3.38 19.23 -17.87
CA ASP A 182 2.18 19.92 -18.37
C ASP A 182 2.21 21.44 -18.09
N CYS A 183 3.04 21.91 -17.16
CA CYS A 183 3.21 23.35 -16.87
C CYS A 183 4.13 24.08 -17.86
N GLN A 184 4.85 23.38 -18.74
CA GLN A 184 5.77 23.98 -19.72
C GLN A 184 5.22 24.05 -21.16
N ARG A 185 3.95 23.68 -21.36
CA ARG A 185 3.23 23.78 -22.64
C ARG A 185 2.02 24.72 -22.56
N GLY A 186 2.16 25.80 -21.79
CA GLY A 186 1.23 26.94 -21.76
C GLY A 186 1.83 28.14 -22.48
#